data_AF-A0A811AQR3-F1
#
_entry.id   AF-A0A811AQR3-F1
#
_cell.length_a   1.000
_cell.length_b   1.000
_cell.length_c   1.000
_cell.angle_alpha   90.00
_cell.angle_beta   90.00
_cell.angle_gamma   90.00
#
_symmetry.space_group_name_H-M   'P 1'
#
loop_
_entity.id
_entity.type
_entity.pdbx_description
1 polymer ?
#
loop_
_entity_poly.entity_id
_entity_poly.type
_entity_poly.pdbx_seq_one_letter_code
_entity_poly.pdbx_strand_id
1 'polypeptide(L)'
;MKVKDAEDQLGARVGYIELDLNSGKILESFRPEERFPMMSTFKVLLCGAVLSRVDAGQEQLGRRIHYSQNDLVEYSPVTEKHLTDGMTVRELCSAAITMSDNTAANLLLTTIGGPKELTAFAQHGDHVTRLDRWEPELNEAIPNDERDTTMPAAMATTLRKLLTGELLTLASRQQLIDWMEADKVAGPLLRSALPAGWFIADKSGAGERGSRGIIAALGPDGKPSRIVVIYTTGSQATMDERNRQIAEIGASLIKHW
;
A
#
# COMPACT_ATOMS: atom_id res chain seq x y z
N MET A 1 -7.13 4.72 24.16
CA MET A 1 -6.10 4.25 23.21
C MET A 1 -6.57 4.76 21.87
N LYS A 2 -5.84 5.68 21.22
CA LYS A 2 -6.40 6.51 20.14
C LYS A 2 -7.07 5.72 18.99
N VAL A 3 -6.60 4.49 18.75
CA VAL A 3 -7.19 3.55 17.77
C VAL A 3 -8.62 3.13 18.13
N LYS A 4 -8.92 2.85 19.41
CA LYS A 4 -10.28 2.50 19.85
C LYS A 4 -11.23 3.71 19.74
N ASP A 5 -10.74 4.88 20.13
CA ASP A 5 -11.51 6.12 19.99
C ASP A 5 -11.85 6.38 18.51
N ALA A 6 -10.93 6.07 17.58
CA ALA A 6 -11.20 6.18 16.14
C ALA A 6 -12.29 5.20 15.67
N GLU A 7 -12.31 3.96 16.16
CA GLU A 7 -13.38 3.00 15.87
C GLU A 7 -14.76 3.50 16.33
N ASP A 8 -14.82 4.09 17.52
CA ASP A 8 -16.05 4.69 18.06
C ASP A 8 -16.50 5.92 17.22
N GLN A 9 -15.57 6.81 16.87
CA GLN A 9 -15.85 8.01 16.08
C GLN A 9 -16.29 7.69 14.64
N LEU A 10 -15.69 6.66 14.03
CA LEU A 10 -16.02 6.26 12.67
C LEU A 10 -17.25 5.35 12.60
N GLY A 11 -17.69 4.79 13.73
CA GLY A 11 -18.71 3.74 13.77
C GLY A 11 -18.32 2.53 12.91
N ALA A 12 -17.03 2.19 12.86
CA ALA A 12 -16.48 1.22 11.92
C ALA A 12 -15.19 0.59 12.45
N ARG A 13 -14.94 -0.67 12.10
CA ARG A 13 -13.75 -1.40 12.57
C ARG A 13 -12.47 -0.67 12.14
N VAL A 14 -11.50 -0.64 13.04
CA VAL A 14 -10.14 -0.14 12.77
C VAL A 14 -9.13 -1.26 13.06
N GLY A 15 -8.31 -1.60 12.07
CA GLY A 15 -7.15 -2.48 12.22
C GLY A 15 -5.87 -1.64 12.34
N TYR A 16 -5.01 -1.99 13.29
CA TYR A 16 -3.74 -1.30 13.55
C TYR A 16 -2.65 -2.31 13.89
N ILE A 17 -1.44 -2.06 13.39
CA ILE A 17 -0.24 -2.70 13.91
C ILE A 17 0.95 -1.74 13.81
N GLU A 18 1.84 -1.88 14.78
CA GLU A 18 3.14 -1.24 14.82
C GLU A 18 4.21 -2.31 15.02
N LEU A 19 5.23 -2.28 14.18
CA LEU A 19 6.21 -3.35 14.07
C LEU A 19 7.62 -2.74 14.02
N ASP A 20 8.52 -3.22 14.87
CA ASP A 20 9.93 -2.80 14.86
C ASP A 20 10.62 -3.30 13.58
N LEU A 21 11.09 -2.39 12.74
CA LEU A 21 11.57 -2.73 11.40
C LEU A 21 12.76 -3.68 11.43
N ASN A 22 13.64 -3.55 12.43
CA ASN A 22 14.85 -4.35 12.54
C ASN A 22 14.56 -5.77 13.04
N SER A 23 13.92 -5.90 14.20
CA SER A 23 13.67 -7.20 14.85
C SER A 23 12.45 -7.94 14.31
N GLY A 24 11.49 -7.23 13.72
CA GLY A 24 10.20 -7.79 13.32
C GLY A 24 9.20 -7.92 14.46
N LYS A 25 9.52 -7.45 15.67
CA LYS A 25 8.65 -7.57 16.84
C LYS A 25 7.44 -6.65 16.72
N ILE A 26 6.26 -7.18 17.04
CA ILE A 26 5.04 -6.37 17.20
C ILE A 26 5.19 -5.53 18.47
N LEU A 27 5.13 -4.21 18.31
CA LEU A 27 5.21 -3.25 19.41
C LEU A 27 3.83 -2.97 20.00
N GLU A 28 2.82 -2.84 19.13
CA GLU A 28 1.42 -2.60 19.50
C GLU A 28 0.50 -3.12 18.39
N SER A 29 -0.73 -3.52 18.73
CA SER A 29 -1.68 -4.00 17.73
C SER A 29 -3.14 -3.90 18.17
N PHE A 30 -4.04 -3.74 17.20
CA PHE A 30 -5.48 -3.81 17.42
C PHE A 30 -6.16 -4.44 16.18
N ARG A 31 -6.96 -5.48 16.40
CA ARG A 31 -7.52 -6.35 15.34
C ARG A 31 -6.46 -6.83 14.32
N PRO A 32 -5.27 -7.30 14.77
CA PRO A 32 -4.15 -7.59 13.86
C PRO A 32 -4.41 -8.72 12.87
N GLU A 33 -5.35 -9.61 13.19
CA GLU A 33 -5.70 -10.82 12.42
C GLU A 33 -7.11 -10.73 11.82
N GLU A 34 -7.72 -9.55 11.78
CA GLU A 34 -8.97 -9.35 11.05
C GLU A 34 -8.70 -8.89 9.62
N ARG A 35 -9.55 -9.33 8.69
CA ARG A 35 -9.45 -8.93 7.28
C ARG A 35 -9.98 -7.52 7.04
N PHE A 36 -9.24 -6.79 6.21
CA PHE A 36 -9.60 -5.49 5.68
C PHE A 36 -9.29 -5.44 4.17
N PRO A 37 -10.12 -4.74 3.37
CA PRO A 37 -9.79 -4.45 1.97
C PRO A 37 -8.44 -3.74 1.90
N MET A 38 -7.53 -4.22 1.05
CA MET A 38 -6.25 -3.53 0.84
C MET A 38 -6.47 -2.16 0.19
N MET A 39 -7.41 -2.10 -0.77
CA MET A 39 -7.50 -0.98 -1.72
C MET A 39 -6.12 -0.76 -2.36
N SER A 40 -5.81 0.44 -2.83
CA SER A 40 -4.52 0.74 -3.48
C SER A 40 -3.22 0.52 -2.66
N THR A 41 -3.26 0.07 -1.40
CA THR A 41 -2.03 -0.34 -0.69
C THR A 41 -1.39 -1.58 -1.34
N PHE A 42 -2.17 -2.42 -2.04
CA PHE A 42 -1.66 -3.58 -2.78
C PHE A 42 -0.62 -3.20 -3.84
N LYS A 43 -0.62 -1.95 -4.33
CA LYS A 43 0.28 -1.48 -5.40
C LYS A 43 1.75 -1.56 -5.00
N VAL A 44 2.06 -1.51 -3.69
CA VAL A 44 3.42 -1.77 -3.18
C VAL A 44 3.80 -3.24 -3.36
N LEU A 45 2.90 -4.18 -3.05
CA LEU A 45 3.12 -5.62 -3.23
C LEU A 45 3.27 -5.96 -4.71
N LEU A 46 2.44 -5.34 -5.55
CA LEU A 46 2.51 -5.46 -7.01
C LEU A 46 3.89 -5.04 -7.54
N CYS A 47 4.37 -3.85 -7.15
CA CYS A 47 5.69 -3.39 -7.57
C CYS A 47 6.81 -4.25 -6.98
N GLY A 48 6.63 -4.80 -5.77
CA GLY A 48 7.51 -5.82 -5.21
C GLY A 48 7.61 -7.08 -6.08
N ALA A 49 6.47 -7.61 -6.56
CA ALA A 49 6.43 -8.75 -7.49
C ALA A 49 7.12 -8.44 -8.82
N VAL A 50 6.89 -7.24 -9.37
CA VAL A 50 7.56 -6.76 -10.59
C VAL A 50 9.07 -6.67 -10.40
N LEU A 51 9.53 -6.11 -9.27
CA LEU A 51 10.95 -6.03 -8.94
C LEU A 51 11.58 -7.41 -8.74
N SER A 52 10.86 -8.36 -8.14
CA SER A 52 11.33 -9.75 -8.03
C SER A 52 11.54 -10.39 -9.41
N ARG A 53 10.66 -10.12 -10.37
CA ARG A 53 10.85 -10.55 -11.77
C ARG A 53 12.05 -9.86 -12.43
N VAL A 54 12.29 -8.58 -12.15
CA VAL A 54 13.49 -7.86 -12.63
C VAL A 54 14.76 -8.51 -12.08
N ASP A 55 14.80 -8.79 -10.77
CA ASP A 55 15.93 -9.46 -10.12
C ASP A 55 16.18 -10.86 -10.71
N ALA A 56 15.12 -11.57 -11.11
CA ALA A 56 15.20 -12.87 -11.76
C ALA A 56 15.49 -12.82 -13.28
N GLY A 57 15.69 -11.62 -13.87
CA GLY A 57 15.92 -11.44 -15.30
C GLY A 57 14.69 -11.70 -16.19
N GLN A 58 13.49 -11.76 -15.60
CA GLN A 58 12.22 -12.02 -16.28
C GLN A 58 11.46 -10.74 -16.68
N GLU A 59 11.94 -9.58 -16.22
CA GLU A 59 11.41 -8.25 -16.54
C GLU A 59 12.55 -7.24 -16.63
N GLN A 60 12.31 -6.11 -17.31
CA GLN A 60 13.25 -5.00 -17.36
C GLN A 60 12.53 -3.69 -17.01
N LEU A 61 13.07 -2.95 -16.04
CA LEU A 61 12.53 -1.65 -15.63
C LEU A 61 12.42 -0.65 -16.80
N GLY A 62 13.29 -0.77 -17.81
CA GLY A 62 13.28 0.07 -19.01
C GLY A 62 12.37 -0.43 -20.14
N ARG A 63 11.74 -1.60 -20.02
CA ARG A 63 10.82 -2.12 -21.04
C ARG A 63 9.62 -1.19 -21.16
N ARG A 64 9.34 -0.74 -22.37
CA ARG A 64 8.21 0.13 -22.69
C ARG A 64 6.95 -0.70 -22.97
N ILE A 65 5.83 -0.26 -22.42
CA ILE A 65 4.50 -0.81 -22.61
C ILE A 65 3.66 0.25 -23.30
N HIS A 66 3.18 -0.07 -24.49
CA HIS A 66 2.15 0.71 -25.17
C HIS A 66 0.78 0.16 -24.80
N TYR A 67 -0.18 1.06 -24.64
CA TYR A 67 -1.55 0.78 -24.27
C TYR A 67 -2.45 1.80 -24.96
N SER A 68 -3.75 1.61 -24.85
CA SER A 68 -4.77 2.33 -25.61
C SER A 68 -5.80 2.99 -24.70
N GLN A 69 -6.70 3.76 -25.31
CA GLN A 69 -7.83 4.35 -24.62
C GLN A 69 -8.71 3.31 -23.92
N ASN A 70 -8.78 2.08 -24.44
CA ASN A 70 -9.60 1.01 -23.88
C ASN A 70 -9.03 0.42 -22.58
N ASP A 71 -7.74 0.63 -22.34
CA ASP A 71 -7.06 0.17 -21.12
C ASP A 71 -7.25 1.15 -19.95
N LEU A 72 -7.66 2.40 -20.24
CA LEU A 72 -7.86 3.42 -19.22
C LEU A 72 -9.09 3.12 -18.36
N VAL A 73 -8.86 3.02 -17.05
CA VAL A 73 -9.89 2.96 -16.02
C VAL A 73 -9.97 4.26 -15.22
N GLU A 74 -10.99 4.43 -14.38
CA GLU A 74 -11.15 5.59 -13.51
C GLU A 74 -9.90 5.86 -12.67
N TYR A 75 -9.57 7.14 -12.44
CA TYR A 75 -8.40 7.60 -11.68
C TYR A 75 -7.06 7.11 -12.28
N SER A 76 -6.74 7.66 -13.45
CA SER A 76 -5.54 7.33 -14.23
C SER A 76 -4.72 8.58 -14.59
N PRO A 77 -4.33 9.41 -13.60
CA PRO A 77 -3.85 10.78 -13.81
C PRO A 77 -2.48 10.89 -14.50
N VAL A 78 -1.73 9.79 -14.59
CA VAL A 78 -0.45 9.74 -15.29
C VAL A 78 -0.64 9.02 -16.63
N THR A 79 -1.22 7.82 -16.61
CA THR A 79 -1.34 6.99 -17.81
C THR A 79 -2.22 7.62 -18.89
N GLU A 80 -3.24 8.40 -18.53
CA GLU A 80 -4.06 9.14 -19.51
C GLU A 80 -3.24 10.11 -20.38
N LYS A 81 -2.06 10.54 -19.91
CA LYS A 81 -1.18 11.51 -20.57
C LYS A 81 -0.12 10.86 -21.45
N HIS A 82 -0.02 9.53 -21.45
CA HIS A 82 1.04 8.78 -22.13
C HIS A 82 0.52 7.72 -23.11
N LEU A 83 -0.70 7.88 -23.63
CA LEU A 83 -1.31 6.98 -24.61
C LEU A 83 -0.50 6.84 -25.91
N THR A 84 0.16 7.92 -26.37
CA THR A 84 0.91 7.90 -27.63
C THR A 84 2.26 7.19 -27.48
N ASP A 85 3.04 7.58 -26.48
CA ASP A 85 4.43 7.11 -26.30
C ASP A 85 4.53 5.86 -25.43
N GLY A 86 3.45 5.45 -24.76
CA GLY A 86 3.47 4.42 -23.73
C GLY A 86 4.32 4.82 -22.52
N MET A 87 4.51 3.87 -21.60
CA MET A 87 5.32 4.08 -20.40
C MET A 87 6.22 2.87 -20.15
N THR A 88 7.39 3.10 -19.56
CA THR A 88 8.27 2.04 -19.08
C THR A 88 7.71 1.38 -17.83
N VAL A 89 8.12 0.13 -17.55
CA VAL A 89 7.78 -0.57 -16.30
C VAL A 89 8.14 0.26 -15.06
N ARG A 90 9.29 0.95 -15.08
CA ARG A 90 9.69 1.88 -14.01
C ARG A 90 8.70 3.04 -13.83
N GLU A 91 8.30 3.67 -14.92
CA GLU A 91 7.35 4.79 -14.88
C GLU A 91 5.96 4.33 -14.41
N LEU A 92 5.54 3.12 -14.79
CA LEU A 92 4.29 2.53 -14.33
C LEU A 92 4.32 2.20 -12.83
N CYS A 93 5.40 1.61 -12.30
CA CYS A 93 5.54 1.39 -10.86
C CYS A 93 5.53 2.72 -10.09
N SER A 94 6.23 3.73 -10.61
CA SER A 94 6.22 5.08 -10.05
C SER A 94 4.80 5.68 -10.05
N ALA A 95 4.06 5.59 -11.15
CA ALA A 95 2.69 6.10 -11.23
C ALA A 95 1.73 5.34 -10.27
N ALA A 96 1.83 4.02 -10.23
CA ALA A 96 1.00 3.18 -9.37
C ALA A 96 1.26 3.44 -7.87
N ILE A 97 2.51 3.66 -7.46
CA ILE A 97 2.81 3.95 -6.05
C ILE A 97 2.55 5.43 -5.73
N THR A 98 3.19 6.35 -6.44
CA THR A 98 3.26 7.77 -6.04
C THR A 98 1.98 8.55 -6.30
N MET A 99 1.26 8.18 -7.36
CA MET A 99 0.02 8.85 -7.77
C MET A 99 -1.20 7.96 -7.57
N SER A 100 -1.00 6.69 -7.20
CA SER A 100 -2.05 5.69 -7.08
C SER A 100 -2.78 5.40 -8.40
N ASP A 101 -2.12 5.60 -9.54
CA ASP A 101 -2.71 5.44 -10.88
C ASP A 101 -3.24 4.02 -11.12
N ASN A 102 -4.53 3.91 -11.45
CA ASN A 102 -5.23 2.62 -11.55
C ASN A 102 -4.86 1.85 -12.81
N THR A 103 -4.81 2.52 -13.96
CA THR A 103 -4.40 1.85 -15.20
C THR A 103 -2.95 1.39 -15.12
N ALA A 104 -2.06 2.16 -14.47
CA ALA A 104 -0.69 1.71 -14.25
C ALA A 104 -0.63 0.40 -13.47
N ALA A 105 -1.46 0.26 -12.43
CA ALA A 105 -1.56 -0.96 -11.66
C ALA A 105 -2.10 -2.14 -12.50
N ASN A 106 -3.14 -1.91 -13.32
CA ASN A 106 -3.66 -2.94 -14.22
C ASN A 106 -2.61 -3.37 -15.26
N LEU A 107 -1.89 -2.43 -15.90
CA LEU A 107 -0.85 -2.76 -16.86
C LEU A 107 0.27 -3.60 -16.21
N LEU A 108 0.70 -3.25 -15.00
CA LEU A 108 1.67 -4.02 -14.24
C LEU A 108 1.15 -5.41 -13.83
N LEU A 109 -0.12 -5.52 -13.41
CA LEU A 109 -0.76 -6.80 -13.12
C LEU A 109 -0.72 -7.72 -14.34
N THR A 110 -0.99 -7.19 -15.54
CA THR A 110 -0.88 -7.96 -16.79
C THR A 110 0.53 -8.52 -17.00
N THR A 111 1.58 -7.77 -16.65
CA THR A 111 2.97 -8.25 -16.80
C THR A 111 3.32 -9.45 -15.92
N ILE A 112 2.64 -9.60 -14.78
CA ILE A 112 2.88 -10.71 -13.85
C ILE A 112 1.90 -11.86 -14.05
N GLY A 113 0.86 -11.71 -14.87
CA GLY A 113 -0.18 -12.72 -15.09
C GLY A 113 -1.49 -12.49 -14.32
N GLY A 114 -1.68 -11.29 -13.79
CA GLY A 114 -2.92 -10.83 -13.14
C GLY A 114 -2.97 -11.09 -11.62
N PRO A 115 -4.14 -10.86 -10.99
CA PRO A 115 -4.31 -10.92 -9.53
C PRO A 115 -3.89 -12.25 -8.89
N LYS A 116 -4.14 -13.36 -9.58
CA LYS A 116 -3.77 -14.71 -9.11
C LYS A 116 -2.27 -14.85 -8.90
N GLU A 117 -1.47 -14.28 -9.80
CA GLU A 117 -0.01 -14.36 -9.71
C GLU A 117 0.55 -13.41 -8.65
N LEU A 118 -0.13 -12.30 -8.35
CA LEU A 118 0.22 -11.49 -7.17
C LEU A 118 -0.05 -12.26 -5.87
N THR A 119 -1.17 -12.97 -5.80
CA THR A 119 -1.49 -13.84 -4.65
C THR A 119 -0.47 -14.97 -4.52
N ALA A 120 -0.08 -15.62 -5.63
CA ALA A 120 0.96 -16.65 -5.63
C ALA A 120 2.33 -16.09 -5.20
N PHE A 121 2.67 -14.86 -5.61
CA PHE A 121 3.87 -14.17 -5.13
C PHE A 121 3.82 -13.96 -3.61
N ALA A 122 2.71 -13.46 -3.06
CA ALA A 122 2.56 -13.25 -1.62
C ALA A 122 2.71 -14.55 -0.80
N GLN A 123 2.27 -15.69 -1.34
CA GLN A 123 2.35 -17.01 -0.68
C GLN A 123 3.78 -17.48 -0.35
N HIS A 124 4.84 -16.80 -0.82
CA HIS A 124 6.23 -17.02 -0.38
C HIS A 124 6.52 -16.51 1.05
N GLY A 125 5.50 -16.49 1.91
CA GLY A 125 5.63 -16.04 3.29
C GLY A 125 4.41 -15.29 3.84
N ASP A 126 3.36 -15.14 3.05
CA ASP A 126 2.06 -14.59 3.42
C ASP A 126 0.93 -15.42 2.77
N HIS A 127 0.30 -16.28 3.58
CA HIS A 127 -0.83 -17.12 3.16
C HIS A 127 -2.20 -16.47 3.42
N VAL A 128 -2.21 -15.18 3.77
CA VAL A 128 -3.42 -14.45 4.18
C VAL A 128 -3.82 -13.44 3.12
N THR A 129 -2.86 -12.63 2.67
CA THR A 129 -3.09 -11.57 1.68
C THR A 129 -3.45 -12.16 0.33
N ARG A 130 -4.51 -11.63 -0.28
CA ARG A 130 -4.99 -12.09 -1.59
C ARG A 130 -5.49 -10.92 -2.43
N LEU A 131 -5.19 -10.98 -3.72
CA LEU A 131 -5.77 -10.11 -4.73
C LEU A 131 -6.54 -10.99 -5.72
N ASP A 132 -7.79 -10.63 -5.96
CA ASP A 132 -8.75 -11.42 -6.74
C ASP A 132 -9.25 -10.66 -7.96
N ARG A 133 -9.24 -9.32 -7.92
CA ARG A 133 -9.78 -8.44 -8.95
C ARG A 133 -8.77 -7.37 -9.40
N TRP A 134 -9.15 -6.68 -10.47
CA TRP A 134 -8.41 -5.57 -11.06
C TRP A 134 -8.93 -4.23 -10.52
N GLU A 135 -8.25 -3.14 -10.85
CA GLU A 135 -8.83 -1.81 -10.65
C GLU A 135 -9.95 -1.58 -11.70
N PRO A 136 -11.10 -1.00 -11.32
CA PRO A 136 -11.43 -0.47 -9.99
C PRO A 136 -12.15 -1.46 -9.03
N GLU A 137 -12.56 -2.65 -9.50
CA GLU A 137 -13.48 -3.54 -8.76
C GLU A 137 -12.90 -4.08 -7.44
N LEU A 138 -11.58 -4.14 -7.31
CA LEU A 138 -10.91 -4.55 -6.05
C LEU A 138 -11.25 -3.63 -4.86
N ASN A 139 -11.75 -2.41 -5.10
CA ASN A 139 -12.11 -1.45 -4.06
C ASN A 139 -13.55 -1.55 -3.57
N GLU A 140 -14.32 -2.56 -4.02
CA GLU A 140 -15.72 -2.71 -3.63
C GLU A 140 -15.90 -2.89 -2.11
N ALA A 141 -14.98 -3.54 -1.40
CA ALA A 141 -15.08 -3.67 0.06
C ALA A 141 -16.45 -4.18 0.57
N ILE A 142 -17.00 -5.20 -0.08
CA ILE A 142 -18.28 -5.82 0.35
C ILE A 142 -18.10 -6.39 1.77
N PRO A 143 -19.01 -6.11 2.71
CA PRO A 143 -18.92 -6.67 4.06
C PRO A 143 -18.81 -8.20 4.06
N ASN A 144 -17.82 -8.72 4.80
CA ASN A 144 -17.48 -10.15 4.91
C ASN A 144 -16.95 -10.81 3.63
N ASP A 145 -16.71 -10.06 2.55
CA ASP A 145 -16.01 -10.57 1.39
C ASP A 145 -14.51 -10.63 1.68
N GLU A 146 -13.90 -11.80 1.49
CA GLU A 146 -12.46 -11.98 1.71
C GLU A 146 -11.61 -11.59 0.50
N ARG A 147 -12.22 -11.34 -0.66
CA ARG A 147 -11.48 -10.95 -1.86
C ARG A 147 -10.79 -9.60 -1.68
N ASP A 148 -9.58 -9.49 -2.22
CA ASP A 148 -8.78 -8.25 -2.20
C ASP A 148 -8.46 -7.74 -0.78
N THR A 149 -8.38 -8.66 0.18
CA THR A 149 -8.12 -8.35 1.59
C THR A 149 -6.72 -8.76 2.04
N THR A 150 -6.29 -8.12 3.13
CA THR A 150 -5.14 -8.51 3.95
C THR A 150 -5.54 -8.42 5.43
N MET A 151 -4.65 -8.87 6.31
CA MET A 151 -4.71 -8.57 7.74
C MET A 151 -3.60 -7.56 8.08
N PRO A 152 -3.78 -6.66 9.07
CA PRO A 152 -2.73 -5.72 9.46
C PRO A 152 -1.38 -6.42 9.74
N ALA A 153 -1.39 -7.55 10.46
CA ALA A 153 -0.19 -8.32 10.75
C ALA A 153 0.47 -8.94 9.51
N ALA A 154 -0.33 -9.49 8.59
CA ALA A 154 0.15 -10.06 7.33
C ALA A 154 0.80 -8.98 6.46
N MET A 155 0.09 -7.87 6.23
CA MET A 155 0.59 -6.73 5.46
C MET A 155 1.88 -6.14 6.04
N ALA A 156 1.95 -5.92 7.36
CA ALA A 156 3.15 -5.37 7.99
C ALA A 156 4.36 -6.31 7.86
N THR A 157 4.13 -7.62 8.02
CA THR A 157 5.18 -8.64 7.86
C THR A 157 5.67 -8.73 6.42
N THR A 158 4.75 -8.73 5.45
CA THR A 158 5.06 -8.76 4.02
C THR A 158 5.81 -7.50 3.61
N LEU A 159 5.37 -6.32 4.05
CA LEU A 159 6.06 -5.07 3.78
C LEU A 159 7.48 -5.09 4.36
N ARG A 160 7.67 -5.57 5.60
CA ARG A 160 9.01 -5.72 6.19
C ARG A 160 9.91 -6.59 5.32
N LYS A 161 9.43 -7.76 4.89
CA LYS A 161 10.21 -8.67 4.03
C LYS A 161 10.60 -8.02 2.71
N LEU A 162 9.70 -7.25 2.09
CA LEU A 162 9.96 -6.53 0.84
C LEU A 162 10.97 -5.41 1.02
N LEU A 163 10.97 -4.69 2.15
CA LEU A 163 11.86 -3.54 2.36
C LEU A 163 13.22 -3.91 2.94
N THR A 164 13.31 -4.95 3.77
CA THR A 164 14.54 -5.27 4.52
C THR A 164 14.99 -6.73 4.43
N GLY A 165 14.15 -7.64 3.94
CA GLY A 165 14.50 -9.05 3.77
C GLY A 165 15.34 -9.32 2.52
N GLU A 166 15.57 -10.59 2.20
CA GLU A 166 16.36 -11.03 1.04
C GLU A 166 15.49 -11.38 -0.18
N LEU A 167 14.18 -11.11 -0.12
CA LEU A 167 13.25 -11.40 -1.21
C LEU A 167 13.54 -10.58 -2.48
N LEU A 168 14.14 -9.40 -2.30
CA LEU A 168 14.55 -8.49 -3.36
C LEU A 168 16.04 -8.17 -3.19
N THR A 169 16.73 -7.91 -4.30
CA THR A 169 18.10 -7.41 -4.29
C THR A 169 18.17 -6.06 -3.56
N LEU A 170 19.35 -5.67 -3.08
CA LEU A 170 19.52 -4.38 -2.40
C LEU A 170 19.04 -3.19 -3.26
N ALA A 171 19.33 -3.21 -4.57
CA ALA A 171 18.91 -2.17 -5.49
C ALA A 171 17.38 -2.12 -5.66
N SER A 172 16.72 -3.29 -5.76
CA SER A 172 15.27 -3.38 -5.86
C SER A 172 14.56 -2.95 -4.56
N ARG A 173 15.10 -3.32 -3.40
CA ARG A 173 14.59 -2.84 -2.09
C ARG A 173 14.65 -1.33 -1.97
N GLN A 174 15.80 -0.75 -2.35
CA GLN A 174 15.97 0.70 -2.35
C GLN A 174 15.00 1.36 -3.33
N GLN A 175 14.85 0.83 -4.54
CA GLN A 175 13.92 1.38 -5.51
C GLN A 175 12.46 1.37 -5.03
N LEU A 176 12.04 0.30 -4.33
CA LEU A 176 10.69 0.19 -3.77
C LEU A 176 10.45 1.24 -2.67
N ILE A 177 11.40 1.40 -1.74
CA ILE A 177 11.26 2.39 -0.67
C ILE A 177 11.33 3.82 -1.22
N ASP A 178 12.14 4.08 -2.25
CA ASP A 178 12.23 5.38 -2.93
C ASP A 178 10.89 5.79 -3.56
N TRP A 179 10.19 4.85 -4.21
CA TRP A 179 8.86 5.11 -4.74
C TRP A 179 7.84 5.40 -3.65
N MET A 180 7.89 4.67 -2.54
CA MET A 180 7.00 4.89 -1.39
C MET A 180 7.31 6.22 -0.67
N GLU A 181 8.57 6.61 -0.55
CA GLU A 181 8.97 7.91 -0.01
C GLU A 181 8.42 9.06 -0.86
N ALA A 182 8.39 8.88 -2.17
CA ALA A 182 7.90 9.85 -3.14
C ALA A 182 6.36 9.96 -3.25
N ASP A 183 5.56 9.26 -2.43
CA ASP A 183 4.09 9.33 -2.45
C ASP A 183 3.58 10.79 -2.42
N LYS A 184 2.61 11.09 -3.29
CA LYS A 184 2.01 12.42 -3.48
C LYS A 184 0.56 12.49 -3.01
N VAL A 185 -0.07 11.37 -2.65
CA VAL A 185 -1.52 11.31 -2.38
C VAL A 185 -1.87 10.87 -0.95
N ALA A 186 -0.87 10.65 -0.08
CA ALA A 186 -1.06 10.33 1.34
C ALA A 186 -0.92 11.53 2.31
N GLY A 187 -0.78 12.76 1.78
CA GLY A 187 -0.53 13.98 2.58
C GLY A 187 -1.43 14.16 3.82
N PRO A 188 -2.76 14.01 3.71
CA PRO A 188 -3.68 14.18 4.84
C PRO A 188 -3.64 13.08 5.92
N LEU A 189 -2.79 12.05 5.77
CA LEU A 189 -2.72 10.91 6.68
C LEU A 189 -1.54 11.06 7.65
N LEU A 190 -0.69 10.02 7.79
CA LEU A 190 0.47 10.03 8.69
C LEU A 190 1.42 11.20 8.39
N ARG A 191 1.58 11.55 7.10
CA ARG A 191 2.41 12.69 6.66
C ARG A 191 2.02 14.02 7.31
N SER A 192 0.75 14.22 7.62
CA SER A 192 0.27 15.45 8.28
C SER A 192 0.69 15.59 9.75
N ALA A 193 1.10 14.48 10.38
CA ALA A 193 1.52 14.43 11.77
C ALA A 193 3.05 14.33 11.96
N LEU A 194 3.82 14.21 10.87
CA LEU A 194 5.27 13.99 10.95
C LEU A 194 6.03 15.26 11.34
N PRO A 195 6.92 15.19 12.36
CA PRO A 195 7.85 16.26 12.66
C PRO A 195 8.87 16.46 11.53
N ALA A 196 9.43 17.67 11.44
CA ALA A 196 10.54 17.94 10.54
C ALA A 196 11.73 16.99 10.82
N GLY A 197 12.41 16.55 9.76
CA GLY A 197 13.56 15.64 9.85
C GLY A 197 13.21 14.16 9.97
N TRP A 198 11.93 13.80 10.07
CA TRP A 198 11.49 12.41 10.01
C TRP A 198 11.46 11.89 8.57
N PHE A 199 11.70 10.59 8.45
CA PHE A 199 11.52 9.83 7.21
C PHE A 199 10.15 9.17 7.19
N ILE A 200 9.53 9.12 6.01
CA ILE A 200 8.39 8.24 5.74
C ILE A 200 8.40 7.75 4.30
N ALA A 201 8.18 6.46 4.15
CA ALA A 201 7.86 5.80 2.89
C ALA A 201 6.51 5.10 3.06
N ASP A 202 5.49 5.56 2.35
CA ASP A 202 4.11 5.12 2.56
C ASP A 202 3.35 4.84 1.26
N LYS A 203 2.20 4.19 1.43
CA LYS A 203 1.16 4.08 0.41
C LYS A 203 -0.20 4.08 1.07
N SER A 204 -1.06 5.00 0.65
CA SER A 204 -2.46 5.02 1.09
C SER A 204 -3.40 4.25 0.16
N GLY A 205 -4.58 3.86 0.67
CA GLY A 205 -5.66 3.23 -0.10
C GLY A 205 -7.03 3.73 0.35
N ALA A 206 -7.93 3.99 -0.60
CA ALA A 206 -9.31 4.38 -0.37
C ALA A 206 -10.21 3.53 -1.24
N GLY A 207 -11.40 3.20 -0.75
CA GLY A 207 -12.38 2.41 -1.48
C GLY A 207 -13.79 2.66 -1.00
N GLU A 208 -14.70 1.84 -1.50
CA GLU A 208 -16.12 1.92 -1.18
C GLU A 208 -16.39 1.57 0.29
N ARG A 209 -17.64 1.82 0.74
CA ARG A 209 -18.11 1.52 2.10
C ARG A 209 -17.21 2.14 3.19
N GLY A 210 -16.76 3.37 2.95
CA GLY A 210 -15.92 4.11 3.88
C GLY A 210 -14.53 3.51 4.09
N SER A 211 -14.08 2.62 3.20
CA SER A 211 -12.78 1.97 3.36
C SER A 211 -11.64 2.98 3.20
N ARG A 212 -10.69 2.95 4.14
CA ARG A 212 -9.48 3.79 4.11
C ARG A 212 -8.33 3.05 4.79
N GLY A 213 -7.12 3.25 4.32
CA GLY A 213 -5.94 2.70 4.98
C GLY A 213 -4.63 3.28 4.49
N ILE A 214 -3.57 2.90 5.19
CA ILE A 214 -2.20 3.27 4.90
C ILE A 214 -1.23 2.20 5.42
N ILE A 215 -0.18 1.96 4.65
CA ILE A 215 1.00 1.21 5.06
C ILE A 215 2.22 2.14 4.99
N ALA A 216 3.09 2.10 5.99
CA ALA A 216 4.24 3.00 6.05
C ALA A 216 5.44 2.38 6.76
N ALA A 217 6.64 2.70 6.29
CA ALA A 217 7.89 2.61 7.05
C ALA A 217 8.33 4.04 7.41
N LEU A 218 8.55 4.32 8.69
CA LEU A 218 8.82 5.67 9.18
C LEU A 218 9.77 5.67 10.39
N GLY A 219 10.36 6.84 10.68
CA GLY A 219 11.21 7.04 11.85
C GLY A 219 11.94 8.38 11.88
N PRO A 220 12.58 8.72 13.02
CA PRO A 220 13.32 9.97 13.19
C PRO A 220 14.64 10.00 12.41
N ASP A 221 15.27 11.17 12.35
CA ASP A 221 16.62 11.40 11.81
C ASP A 221 16.82 10.88 10.37
N GLY A 222 15.79 11.03 9.55
CA GLY A 222 15.82 10.63 8.14
C GLY A 222 15.92 9.13 7.91
N LYS A 223 15.58 8.28 8.90
CA LYS A 223 15.69 6.81 8.77
C LYS A 223 14.43 6.08 9.24
N PRO A 224 13.91 5.12 8.45
CA PRO A 224 12.81 4.28 8.91
C PRO A 224 13.30 3.30 9.98
N SER A 225 12.53 3.16 11.06
CA SER A 225 12.81 2.19 12.13
C SER A 225 11.58 1.39 12.60
N ARG A 226 10.37 1.78 12.17
CA ARG A 226 9.14 0.99 12.38
C ARG A 226 8.31 0.91 11.11
N ILE A 227 7.48 -0.12 11.05
CA ILE A 227 6.37 -0.24 10.10
C ILE A 227 5.05 -0.03 10.84
N VAL A 228 4.15 0.70 10.20
CA VAL A 228 2.78 0.92 10.67
C VAL A 228 1.81 0.56 9.56
N VAL A 229 0.76 -0.18 9.91
CA VAL A 229 -0.35 -0.48 9.01
C VAL A 229 -1.66 -0.12 9.71
N ILE A 230 -2.49 0.66 9.02
CA ILE A 230 -3.80 1.10 9.51
C ILE A 230 -4.84 0.83 8.42
N TYR A 231 -5.93 0.18 8.79
CA TYR A 231 -7.09 0.00 7.91
C TYR A 231 -8.39 0.30 8.66
N THR A 232 -9.39 0.80 7.95
CA THR A 232 -10.77 0.90 8.41
C THR A 232 -11.72 0.61 7.25
N THR A 233 -12.89 0.03 7.53
CA THR A 233 -13.94 -0.25 6.55
C THR A 233 -15.30 -0.35 7.24
N GLY A 234 -16.36 0.04 6.54
CA GLY A 234 -17.75 0.04 7.03
C GLY A 234 -18.25 1.38 7.55
N SER A 235 -17.41 2.43 7.55
CA SER A 235 -17.80 3.76 8.03
C SER A 235 -18.70 4.47 7.02
N GLN A 236 -19.62 5.30 7.53
CA GLN A 236 -20.36 6.27 6.74
C GLN A 236 -19.75 7.68 6.81
N ALA A 237 -18.65 7.83 7.55
CA ALA A 237 -17.96 9.10 7.71
C ALA A 237 -17.34 9.57 6.38
N THR A 238 -17.23 10.89 6.25
CA THR A 238 -16.62 11.57 5.11
C THR A 238 -15.15 11.17 4.94
N MET A 239 -14.56 11.50 3.78
CA MET A 239 -13.12 11.29 3.56
C MET A 239 -12.28 12.07 4.59
N ASP A 240 -12.65 13.31 4.91
CA ASP A 240 -11.90 14.15 5.84
C ASP A 240 -11.95 13.64 7.28
N GLU A 241 -13.10 13.11 7.72
CA GLU A 241 -13.20 12.48 9.04
C GLU A 241 -12.32 11.23 9.14
N ARG A 242 -12.35 10.36 8.12
CA ARG A 242 -11.47 9.17 8.07
C ARG A 242 -10.00 9.54 8.02
N ASN A 243 -9.63 10.54 7.21
CA ASN A 243 -8.27 11.06 7.15
C ASN A 243 -7.81 11.59 8.52
N ARG A 244 -8.67 12.39 9.19
CA ARG A 244 -8.38 12.95 10.51
C ARG A 244 -8.14 11.85 11.55
N GLN A 245 -8.95 10.81 11.59
CA GLN A 245 -8.74 9.72 12.55
C GLN A 245 -7.41 8.98 12.32
N ILE A 246 -7.04 8.71 11.06
CA ILE A 246 -5.72 8.12 10.74
C ILE A 246 -4.58 9.08 11.15
N ALA A 247 -4.71 10.38 10.88
CA ALA A 247 -3.72 11.38 11.26
C ALA A 247 -3.57 11.48 12.79
N GLU A 248 -4.66 11.44 13.54
CA GLU A 248 -4.62 11.48 15.01
C GLU A 248 -4.02 10.21 15.62
N ILE A 249 -4.24 9.03 15.02
CA ILE A 249 -3.51 7.81 15.38
C ILE A 249 -2.01 8.00 15.14
N GLY A 250 -1.62 8.54 13.98
CA GLY A 250 -0.23 8.88 13.66
C GLY A 250 0.40 9.86 14.66
N ALA A 251 -0.32 10.91 15.05
CA ALA A 251 0.13 11.87 16.06
C ALA A 251 0.34 11.21 17.43
N SER A 252 -0.55 10.29 17.83
CA SER A 252 -0.41 9.52 19.07
C SER A 252 0.81 8.61 19.03
N LEU A 253 1.02 7.88 17.94
CA LEU A 253 2.20 7.05 17.71
C LEU A 253 3.49 7.88 17.86
N ILE A 254 3.59 9.00 17.15
CA ILE A 254 4.80 9.84 17.11
C ILE A 254 5.09 10.43 18.50
N LYS A 255 4.05 10.84 19.24
CA LYS A 255 4.19 11.35 20.61
C LYS A 255 4.74 10.30 21.58
N HIS A 256 4.47 9.02 21.31
CA HIS A 256 4.82 7.89 22.17
C HIS A 256 5.83 6.94 21.51
N TRP A 257 6.61 7.45 20.54
CA TRP A 257 7.59 6.68 19.79
C TRP A 257 8.61 6.00 20.69
#